data_AF-A0A1W9QW12-F1
#
_entry.id   AF-A0A1W9QW12-F1
#
_cell.length_a   1.000
_cell.length_b   1.000
_cell.length_c   1.000
_cell.angle_alpha   90.00
_cell.angle_beta   90.00
_cell.angle_gamma   90.00
#
_symmetry.space_group_name_H-M   'P 1'
#
loop_
_entity.id
_entity.type
_entity.pdbx_description
1 polymer ?
#
loop_
_entity_poly.entity_id
_entity_poly.type
_entity_poly.pdbx_seq_one_letter_code
_entity_poly.pdbx_strand_id
1 'polypeptide(L)' 'MNNNLTESINRNPFKFLDSYTKEDKDIFFGRETELEEIYRKFYKSKILLVYGKSGTGKSSIINCGLVSKIPSEDVLL' A
#
# COMPACT_ATOMS: atom_id res chain seq x y z
N MET A 1 5.09 40.18 -1.57
CA MET A 1 5.81 39.71 -2.76
C MET A 1 5.60 38.20 -2.81
N ASN A 2 4.95 37.74 -3.87
CA ASN A 2 4.32 36.43 -3.96
C ASN A 2 5.35 35.45 -4.52
N ASN A 3 5.80 34.47 -3.74
CA ASN A 3 6.62 33.39 -4.28
C ASN A 3 5.76 32.14 -4.47
N ASN A 4 4.86 32.23 -5.47
CA ASN A 4 4.33 31.08 -6.19
C ASN A 4 5.43 30.51 -7.11
N LEU A 5 6.48 29.95 -6.52
CA LEU A 5 7.38 29.03 -7.21
C LEU A 5 7.12 27.67 -6.59
N THR A 6 6.20 26.97 -7.26
CA THR A 6 6.08 25.52 -7.29
C THR A 6 7.45 24.86 -7.29
N GLU A 7 7.97 24.52 -6.11
CA GLU A 7 8.87 23.39 -6.00
C GLU A 7 8.02 22.17 -6.32
N SER A 8 8.10 21.71 -7.56
CA SER A 8 7.81 20.32 -7.88
C SER A 8 8.75 19.47 -7.02
N ILE A 9 8.35 19.19 -5.78
CA ILE A 9 9.05 18.23 -4.93
C ILE A 9 9.00 16.93 -5.73
N ASN A 10 10.12 16.61 -6.37
CA ASN A 10 10.32 15.37 -7.09
C ASN A 10 10.39 14.26 -6.03
N ARG A 11 9.22 13.89 -5.50
CA ARG A 11 9.08 12.76 -4.58
C ARG A 11 9.28 11.53 -5.44
N ASN A 12 10.51 11.03 -5.43
CA ASN A 12 10.83 9.74 -6.03
C ASN A 12 9.79 8.71 -5.55
N PRO A 13 9.07 8.01 -6.45
CA PRO A 13 8.05 7.05 -6.05
C PRO A 13 8.64 5.88 -5.27
N PHE A 14 9.96 5.63 -5.36
CA PHE A 14 10.63 4.52 -4.71
C PHE A 14 11.08 4.87 -3.29
N LYS A 15 10.55 4.13 -2.30
CA LYS A 15 10.84 4.30 -0.87
C LYS A 15 11.98 3.41 -0.33
N PHE A 16 12.79 2.82 -1.20
CA PHE A 16 13.85 1.86 -0.83
C PHE A 16 13.35 0.72 0.08
N LEU A 17 13.75 0.72 1.35
CA LEU A 17 13.39 -0.30 2.34
C LEU A 17 12.14 0.06 3.15
N ASP A 18 11.65 1.30 3.05
CA ASP A 18 10.48 1.72 3.77
C ASP A 18 9.21 1.13 3.14
N SER A 19 8.26 0.78 4.00
CA SER A 19 6.94 0.36 3.56
C SER A 19 6.17 1.53 2.95
N TYR A 20 5.38 1.23 1.93
CA TYR A 20 4.30 2.12 1.52
C TYR A 20 3.18 2.06 2.56
N THR A 21 2.53 3.19 2.74
CA THR A 21 1.45 3.47 3.68
C THR A 21 0.22 3.94 2.93
N LYS A 22 -0.90 4.14 3.60
CA LYS A 22 -2.14 4.63 2.99
C LYS A 22 -1.93 5.99 2.29
N GLU A 23 -1.05 6.82 2.84
CA GLU A 23 -0.69 8.14 2.34
C GLU A 23 0.13 8.09 1.04
N ASP A 24 0.73 6.94 0.73
CA ASP A 24 1.55 6.72 -0.47
C ASP A 24 0.74 6.12 -1.64
N LYS A 25 -0.59 6.05 -1.55
CA LYS A 25 -1.44 5.36 -2.53
C LYS A 25 -1.23 5.84 -3.97
N ASP A 26 -1.00 7.13 -4.17
CA ASP A 26 -0.82 7.73 -5.50
C ASP A 26 0.48 7.27 -6.19
N ILE A 27 1.42 6.72 -5.42
CA ILE A 27 2.72 6.22 -5.91
C ILE A 27 2.89 4.71 -5.70
N PHE A 28 1.85 4.00 -5.28
CA PHE A 28 1.86 2.55 -5.08
C PHE A 28 1.20 1.83 -6.27
N PHE A 29 1.99 1.19 -7.12
CA PHE A 29 1.54 0.56 -8.38
C PHE A 29 2.29 -0.75 -8.69
N GLY A 30 1.78 -1.54 -9.63
CA GLY A 30 2.42 -2.76 -10.16
C GLY A 30 2.22 -3.99 -9.28
N ARG A 31 1.22 -3.97 -8.39
CA ARG A 31 0.85 -5.03 -7.44
C ARG A 31 -0.64 -5.34 -7.44
N GLU A 32 -1.33 -4.98 -8.52
CA GLU A 32 -2.79 -5.05 -8.62
C GLU A 32 -3.27 -6.51 -8.53
N THR A 33 -2.62 -7.43 -9.24
CA THR A 33 -2.97 -8.85 -9.24
C THR A 33 -2.84 -9.47 -7.85
N GLU A 34 -1.70 -9.25 -7.18
CA GLU A 34 -1.48 -9.76 -5.83
C GLU A 34 -2.45 -9.12 -4.83
N LEU A 35 -2.77 -7.83 -4.99
CA LEU A 35 -3.72 -7.14 -4.14
C LEU A 35 -5.14 -7.72 -4.29
N GLU A 36 -5.59 -8.00 -5.52
CA GLU A 36 -6.88 -8.64 -5.75
C GLU A 36 -6.96 -10.03 -5.12
N GLU A 37 -5.89 -10.81 -5.20
CA GLU A 37 -5.84 -12.14 -4.59
C GLU A 37 -5.92 -12.06 -3.06
N ILE A 38 -5.14 -11.17 -2.45
CA ILE A 38 -5.15 -10.92 -1.01
C ILE A 38 -6.54 -10.45 -0.57
N TYR A 39 -7.13 -9.48 -1.28
CA TYR A 39 -8.46 -8.94 -0.98
C TYR A 39 -9.53 -10.05 -1.02
N ARG A 40 -9.50 -10.92 -2.04
CA ARG A 40 -10.44 -12.05 -2.12
C ARG A 40 -10.24 -13.08 -1.01
N LYS A 41 -9.00 -13.33 -0.60
CA LYS A 41 -8.68 -14.28 0.49
C LYS A 41 -9.03 -13.71 1.86
N PHE A 42 -8.91 -12.39 2.04
CA PHE A 42 -9.27 -11.70 3.29
C PHE A 42 -10.71 -12.01 3.71
N TYR A 43 -11.69 -11.83 2.82
CA TYR A 43 -13.10 -12.10 3.15
C TYR A 43 -13.46 -13.59 3.27
N LYS A 44 -12.58 -14.50 2.83
CA LYS A 44 -12.85 -15.95 2.82
C LYS A 44 -12.18 -16.69 3.97
N SER A 45 -11.25 -16.04 4.67
CA SER A 45 -10.36 -16.69 5.61
C SER A 45 -10.40 -15.98 6.95
N LYS A 46 -10.52 -16.74 8.04
CA LYS A 46 -10.35 -16.21 9.41
C LYS A 46 -8.91 -15.80 9.69
N ILE A 47 -7.94 -16.38 8.98
CA ILE A 47 -6.51 -16.12 9.11
C ILE A 47 -5.92 -16.06 7.71
N LEU A 48 -5.18 -14.99 7.39
CA LEU A 48 -4.47 -14.83 6.13
C LEU A 48 -2.95 -14.73 6.38
N LEU A 49 -2.20 -15.73 5.89
CA LEU A 49 -0.74 -15.73 5.97
C LEU A 49 -0.13 -15.11 4.71
N VAL A 50 0.69 -14.07 4.88
CA VAL A 50 1.42 -13.39 3.80
C VAL A 50 2.92 -13.58 4.03
N TYR A 51 3.59 -14.28 3.12
CA TYR A 51 5.00 -14.65 3.26
C TYR A 51 5.77 -14.44 1.94
N GLY A 52 7.10 -14.44 2.04
CA GLY A 52 8.01 -14.16 0.92
C GLY A 52 9.32 -13.54 1.40
N LYS A 53 10.32 -13.47 0.50
CA LYS A 53 11.66 -12.95 0.81
C LYS A 53 11.61 -11.56 1.46
N SER A 54 12.61 -11.23 2.27
CA SER A 54 12.72 -9.87 2.82
C SER A 54 12.80 -8.82 1.69
N GLY A 55 12.21 -7.65 1.91
CA GLY A 55 12.21 -6.55 0.94
C GLY A 55 11.26 -6.70 -0.25
N THR A 56 10.41 -7.75 -0.33
CA THR A 56 9.48 -7.93 -1.46
C THR A 56 8.21 -7.08 -1.39
N GLY A 57 8.07 -6.20 -0.40
CA GLY A 57 6.92 -5.31 -0.27
C GLY A 57 5.69 -5.92 0.42
N LYS A 58 5.86 -6.95 1.25
CA LYS A 58 4.75 -7.56 2.03
C LYS A 58 4.04 -6.56 2.93
N SER A 59 4.78 -5.75 3.68
CA SER A 59 4.19 -4.70 4.52
C SER A 59 3.49 -3.64 3.66
N SER A 60 4.09 -3.28 2.53
CA SER A 60 3.54 -2.29 1.59
C SER A 60 2.19 -2.73 1.01
N ILE A 61 2.09 -3.98 0.53
CA ILE A 61 0.83 -4.47 -0.05
C ILE A 61 -0.29 -4.60 0.99
N ILE A 62 0.04 -4.80 2.27
CA ILE A 62 -0.95 -4.82 3.35
C ILE A 62 -1.33 -3.39 3.77
N ASN A 63 -0.35 -2.57 4.13
CA ASN A 63 -0.61 -1.24 4.72
C ASN A 63 -1.06 -0.20 3.69
N CYS A 64 -0.53 -0.25 2.47
CA CYS A 64 -0.93 0.64 1.39
C CYS A 64 -2.04 0.00 0.54
N GLY A 65 -1.84 -1.25 0.09
CA GLY A 65 -2.80 -1.91 -0.80
C GLY A 65 -4.10 -2.30 -0.10
N LEU A 66 -4.04 -3.29 0.78
CA LEU A 66 -5.22 -3.93 1.37
C LEU A 66 -6.00 -2.97 2.29
N VAL A 67 -5.32 -2.32 3.23
CA VAL A 67 -5.95 -1.38 4.18
C VAL A 67 -6.61 -0.20 3.47
N SER A 68 -6.09 0.23 2.31
CA SER A 68 -6.72 1.29 1.52
C SER A 68 -7.91 0.82 0.67
N LYS A 69 -8.13 -0.50 0.58
CA LYS A 69 -9.16 -1.11 -0.26
C LYS A 69 -10.34 -1.67 0.55
N ILE A 70 -10.10 -2.16 1.76
CA ILE A 70 -11.18 -2.64 2.63
C ILE A 70 -11.93 -1.47 3.28
N PRO A 71 -13.25 -1.61 3.54
CA PRO A 71 -14.02 -0.65 4.33
C PRO A 71 -13.40 -0.42 5.71
N SER A 72 -13.57 0.77 6.28
CA SER A 72 -13.04 1.11 7.61
C SER A 72 -13.52 0.17 8.71
N GLU A 73 -14.74 -0.32 8.57
CA GLU A 73 -15.41 -1.21 9.51
C GLU A 73 -14.72 -2.59 9.56
N ASP A 74 -14.18 -3.04 8.41
CA ASP A 74 -13.52 -4.34 8.28
C ASP A 74 -12.05 -4.31 8.72
N VAL A 75 -11.45 -3.12 8.90
CA VAL A 75 -10.07 -2.96 9.42
C VAL A 75 -9.99 -3.23 10.92
N LEU A 76 -11.11 -3.07 11.65
CA LEU A 76 -11.19 -3.18 13.12
C LEU A 76 -11.62 -4.58 13.61
N LEU A 77 -11.87 -5.51 12.68
CA LEU A 77 -12.15 -6.92 12.96
C LEU A 77 -10.87 -7.70 13.27
#